data_AF-A0A445EV71-F1
#
_entry.id   AF-A0A445EV71-F1
#
_cell.length_a   1.000
_cell.length_b   1.000
_cell.length_c   1.000
_cell.angle_alpha   90.00
_cell.angle_beta   90.00
_cell.angle_gamma   90.00
#
_symmetry.space_group_name_H-M   'P 1'
#
loop_
_entity.id
_entity.type
_entity.pdbx_description
1 polymer ?
#
loop_
_entity_poly.entity_id
_entity_poly.type
_entity_poly.pdbx_seq_one_letter_code
_entity_poly.pdbx_strand_id
1 'polypeptide(L)'
;MPLYVLHLLANDIQPRQHAPCVLTQHAPCVLLTWLNHSMPPSLHAPYVLKAPRPLRVTPSSDTDFQQGGDWMGLIASFDFSTGSVLSYDFASSRKEFQWLASVFTGIIFCVIVYRLMDIMSSLLFMRYGKLSDKQKIEWNNRGFSTVHAIFASVVSFYLLMRSDLFSDDSREELIVHRSSTFSNSVLGISVGYFLTDLAMILWYYPALGGIEYILHHGLSLFSIIQALLSGQAQIYILMVLFTESTTPFVNLRWHLDVAGLKSSKLYIWNGVALFFGWLVKQIFPLGYYSVLTVPATLAMMNVYWFWKIARGMVKTLAKAKAKKHDE
;
A
#
# COMPACT_ATOMS: atom_id res chain seq x y z
N MET A 1 -34.94 29.23 -11.35
CA MET A 1 -34.71 27.96 -12.10
C MET A 1 -33.80 27.08 -11.25
N PRO A 2 -34.38 26.19 -10.42
CA PRO A 2 -34.24 24.75 -10.71
C PRO A 2 -35.38 23.90 -10.10
N LEU A 3 -36.56 23.88 -10.74
CA LEU A 3 -37.68 23.00 -10.34
C LEU A 3 -38.31 22.24 -11.53
N TYR A 4 -37.79 22.41 -12.75
CA TYR A 4 -38.37 21.80 -13.96
C TYR A 4 -37.75 20.46 -14.35
N VAL A 5 -36.63 20.05 -13.72
CA VAL A 5 -35.91 18.81 -14.10
C VAL A 5 -36.31 17.61 -13.23
N LEU A 6 -36.88 17.82 -12.03
CA LEU A 6 -37.34 16.71 -11.18
C LEU A 6 -38.70 16.13 -11.59
N HIS A 7 -39.48 16.83 -12.43
CA HIS A 7 -40.84 16.40 -12.75
C HIS A 7 -40.93 15.40 -13.93
N LEU A 8 -39.83 15.20 -14.67
CA LEU A 8 -39.78 14.31 -15.85
C LEU A 8 -39.27 12.89 -15.55
N LEU A 9 -38.84 12.59 -14.32
CA LEU A 9 -38.33 11.25 -13.96
C LEU A 9 -39.29 10.43 -13.09
N ALA A 10 -40.48 10.95 -12.77
CA ALA A 10 -41.41 10.31 -11.85
C ALA A 10 -42.58 9.54 -12.50
N ASN A 11 -42.67 9.49 -13.83
CA ASN A 11 -43.90 9.03 -14.53
C ASN A 11 -43.72 7.85 -15.51
N ASP A 12 -42.77 6.95 -15.28
CA ASP A 12 -42.83 5.65 -15.96
C ASP A 12 -42.57 4.50 -14.98
N ILE A 13 -43.66 3.90 -14.51
CA ILE A 13 -43.65 2.61 -13.83
C ILE A 13 -44.68 1.68 -14.51
N GLN A 14 -44.23 0.47 -14.82
CA GLN A 14 -44.93 -0.85 -14.83
C GLN A 14 -44.78 -1.64 -16.16
N PRO A 15 -44.93 -2.99 -16.16
CA PRO A 15 -43.84 -3.93 -15.88
C PRO A 15 -43.60 -4.86 -17.10
N ARG A 16 -42.37 -5.37 -17.28
CA ARG A 16 -42.16 -6.47 -18.24
C ARG A 16 -41.25 -7.56 -17.68
N GLN A 17 -41.77 -8.77 -17.79
CA GLN A 17 -41.25 -10.02 -17.27
C GLN A 17 -40.03 -10.53 -18.06
N HIS A 18 -39.19 -11.32 -17.37
CA HIS A 18 -38.18 -12.28 -17.88
C HIS A 18 -37.02 -11.79 -18.78
N ALA A 19 -35.83 -11.64 -18.18
CA ALA A 19 -34.53 -12.16 -18.68
C ALA A 19 -33.38 -11.72 -17.73
N PRO A 20 -32.28 -12.49 -17.59
CA PRO A 20 -31.25 -12.24 -16.59
C PRO A 20 -30.30 -11.12 -17.04
N CYS A 21 -30.15 -10.09 -16.20
CA CYS A 21 -29.22 -9.00 -16.45
C CYS A 21 -27.89 -9.25 -15.72
N VAL A 22 -26.87 -9.60 -16.51
CA VAL A 22 -25.46 -9.49 -16.16
C VAL A 22 -25.14 -7.99 -16.09
N LEU A 23 -24.87 -7.48 -14.89
CA LEU A 23 -24.47 -6.08 -14.69
C LEU A 23 -22.94 -6.01 -14.68
N THR A 24 -22.36 -5.69 -15.84
CA THR A 24 -20.97 -5.29 -15.99
C THR A 24 -20.80 -3.86 -15.44
N GLN A 25 -19.94 -3.69 -14.43
CA GLN A 25 -19.49 -2.37 -13.98
C GLN A 25 -18.39 -1.86 -14.94
N HIS A 26 -18.73 -0.90 -15.78
CA HIS A 26 -17.77 -0.10 -16.54
C HIS A 26 -17.19 1.00 -15.65
N ALA A 27 -15.90 0.85 -15.27
CA ALA A 27 -15.04 1.93 -14.79
C ALA A 27 -13.51 1.73 -14.98
N PRO A 28 -13.01 1.01 -16.02
CA PRO A 28 -11.58 1.17 -16.39
C PRO A 28 -11.31 1.59 -17.85
N CYS A 29 -12.32 1.96 -18.65
CA CYS A 29 -12.14 2.14 -20.10
C CYS A 29 -11.39 3.42 -20.54
N VAL A 30 -11.19 4.42 -19.69
CA VAL A 30 -10.52 5.69 -20.09
C VAL A 30 -8.99 5.61 -19.98
N LEU A 31 -8.45 4.79 -19.07
CA LEU A 31 -7.00 4.66 -18.88
C LEU A 31 -6.37 3.70 -19.92
N LEU A 32 -7.08 2.65 -20.28
CA LEU A 32 -6.66 1.67 -21.29
C LEU A 32 -6.69 2.23 -22.72
N THR A 33 -7.64 3.11 -23.03
CA THR A 33 -7.70 3.78 -24.35
C THR A 33 -6.57 4.81 -24.52
N TRP A 34 -6.13 5.47 -23.44
CA TRP A 34 -5.00 6.40 -23.47
C TRP A 34 -3.64 5.70 -23.64
N LEU A 35 -3.43 4.57 -22.94
CA LEU A 35 -2.20 3.78 -23.06
C LEU A 35 -2.04 3.12 -24.44
N ASN A 36 -3.15 2.71 -25.07
CA ASN A 36 -3.10 2.03 -26.36
C ASN A 36 -2.84 2.97 -27.57
N HIS A 37 -3.00 4.29 -27.40
CA HIS A 37 -2.73 5.29 -28.45
C HIS A 37 -1.33 5.91 -28.40
N SER A 38 -0.50 5.54 -27.41
CA SER A 38 0.80 6.20 -27.16
C SER A 38 2.03 5.34 -27.47
N MET A 39 1.87 4.14 -28.05
CA MET A 39 2.97 3.20 -28.30
C MET A 39 3.19 2.94 -29.81
N PRO A 40 4.43 3.01 -30.32
CA PRO A 40 4.73 2.68 -31.71
C PRO A 40 4.68 1.17 -31.99
N PRO A 41 4.42 0.73 -33.25
CA PRO A 41 3.95 -0.64 -33.56
C PRO A 41 5.03 -1.76 -33.58
N SER A 42 6.17 -1.62 -32.90
CA SER A 42 7.32 -2.53 -33.09
C SER A 42 7.59 -3.54 -31.96
N LEU A 43 6.67 -3.79 -31.03
CA LEU A 43 6.88 -4.70 -29.90
C LEU A 43 5.83 -5.81 -29.73
N HIS A 44 5.34 -6.36 -30.86
CA HIS A 44 4.67 -7.65 -30.86
C HIS A 44 5.64 -8.74 -31.34
N ALA A 45 6.33 -9.41 -30.40
CA ALA A 45 7.01 -10.68 -30.67
C ALA A 45 6.78 -11.65 -29.49
N PRO A 46 6.41 -12.91 -29.76
CA PRO A 46 6.24 -13.92 -28.72
C PRO A 46 7.62 -14.48 -28.32
N TYR A 47 8.04 -14.25 -27.08
CA TYR A 47 9.26 -14.87 -26.55
C TYR A 47 8.95 -16.26 -26.00
N VAL A 48 9.45 -17.29 -26.71
CA VAL A 48 9.58 -18.67 -26.23
C VAL A 48 10.87 -18.76 -25.40
N LEU A 49 10.75 -19.01 -24.09
CA LEU A 49 11.89 -19.22 -23.21
C LEU A 49 12.49 -20.62 -23.44
N LYS A 50 13.77 -20.66 -23.82
CA LYS A 50 14.59 -21.88 -23.94
C LYS A 50 15.47 -22.01 -22.69
N ALA A 51 15.39 -23.13 -21.98
CA ALA A 51 16.16 -23.36 -20.76
C ALA A 51 17.69 -23.48 -21.04
N PRO A 52 18.57 -23.02 -20.13
CA PRO A 52 20.01 -23.21 -20.26
C PRO A 52 20.47 -24.61 -19.79
N ARG A 53 21.49 -25.15 -20.47
CA ARG A 53 22.18 -26.41 -20.13
C ARG A 53 23.16 -26.21 -18.96
N PRO A 54 23.42 -27.25 -18.14
CA PRO A 54 24.34 -27.15 -17.01
C PRO A 54 25.82 -27.21 -17.46
N LEU A 55 26.65 -26.34 -16.87
CA LEU A 55 28.11 -26.31 -17.02
C LEU A 55 28.76 -27.32 -16.06
N ARG A 56 29.66 -28.14 -16.61
CA ARG A 56 30.51 -29.10 -15.89
C ARG A 56 31.83 -28.39 -15.54
N VAL A 57 32.19 -28.36 -14.27
CA VAL A 57 33.50 -27.86 -13.79
C VAL A 57 34.35 -29.07 -13.42
N THR A 58 35.56 -29.15 -13.97
CA THR A 58 36.63 -30.08 -13.56
C THR A 58 37.67 -29.33 -12.73
N PRO A 59 38.32 -29.97 -11.74
CA PRO A 59 39.30 -29.30 -10.89
C PRO A 59 40.72 -29.41 -11.47
N SER A 60 41.51 -28.35 -11.33
CA SER A 60 42.97 -28.39 -11.51
C SER A 60 43.65 -27.85 -10.26
N SER A 61 44.50 -28.71 -9.69
CA SER A 61 45.54 -28.39 -8.72
C SER A 61 46.58 -27.44 -9.33
N ASP A 62 47.13 -26.54 -8.52
CA ASP A 62 48.58 -26.37 -8.39
C ASP A 62 48.93 -25.48 -7.19
N THR A 63 50.01 -25.87 -6.54
CA THR A 63 50.65 -25.36 -5.32
C THR A 63 51.58 -24.19 -5.63
N ASP A 64 51.70 -23.22 -4.72
CA ASP A 64 52.98 -22.92 -4.06
C ASP A 64 52.84 -21.81 -3.01
N PHE A 65 53.38 -22.09 -1.83
CA PHE A 65 53.45 -21.20 -0.67
C PHE A 65 54.92 -21.01 -0.33
N GLN A 66 55.44 -19.79 -0.40
CA GLN A 66 56.73 -19.45 0.17
C GLN A 66 56.70 -18.08 0.82
N GLN A 67 57.36 -18.02 1.97
CA GLN A 67 57.16 -17.13 3.11
C GLN A 67 58.28 -16.09 3.19
N GLY A 68 57.97 -14.86 3.63
CA GLY A 68 58.97 -13.96 4.22
C GLY A 68 58.72 -12.46 4.02
N GLY A 69 58.66 -11.69 5.12
CA GLY A 69 59.00 -10.27 5.11
C GLY A 69 57.98 -9.28 5.71
N ASP A 70 57.95 -9.21 7.04
CA ASP A 70 58.09 -7.98 7.83
C ASP A 70 57.11 -6.80 7.62
N TRP A 71 56.00 -6.78 8.40
CA TRP A 71 55.19 -5.57 8.64
C TRP A 71 54.67 -5.44 10.09
N MET A 72 55.32 -6.08 11.07
CA MET A 72 54.93 -6.00 12.50
C MET A 72 55.29 -4.67 13.19
N GLY A 73 55.41 -3.57 12.44
CA GLY A 73 55.75 -2.23 12.96
C GLY A 73 54.65 -1.17 12.84
N LEU A 74 53.48 -1.49 12.26
CA LEU A 74 52.49 -0.46 11.86
C LEU A 74 51.11 -0.58 12.53
N ILE A 75 50.97 -1.41 13.58
CA ILE A 75 49.70 -1.60 14.32
C ILE A 75 49.82 -1.01 15.74
N ALA A 76 50.31 0.23 15.86
CA ALA A 76 50.39 0.91 17.16
C ALA A 76 49.91 2.37 17.12
N SER A 77 49.03 2.73 16.17
CA SER A 77 48.55 4.12 16.06
C SER A 77 47.10 4.27 15.58
N PHE A 78 46.29 3.22 15.69
CA PHE A 78 44.84 3.34 15.48
C PHE A 78 44.11 2.49 16.53
N ASP A 79 43.97 3.04 17.74
CA ASP A 79 42.90 2.65 18.65
C ASP A 79 41.56 3.08 18.03
N PHE A 80 41.13 2.35 17.00
CA PHE A 80 39.80 2.47 16.46
C PHE A 80 38.87 1.59 17.31
N SER A 81 38.11 2.27 18.17
CA SER A 81 36.95 1.81 18.91
C SER A 81 36.33 0.48 18.43
N THR A 82 36.92 -0.64 18.87
CA THR A 82 36.35 -1.98 18.71
C THR A 82 35.03 -2.11 19.46
N GLY A 83 34.85 -1.35 20.54
CA GLY A 83 33.59 -1.25 21.28
C GLY A 83 32.44 -0.64 20.47
N SER A 84 32.69 0.42 19.68
CA SER A 84 31.61 1.05 18.89
C SER A 84 31.20 0.18 17.70
N VAL A 85 32.15 -0.47 17.01
CA VAL A 85 31.85 -1.36 15.88
C VAL A 85 31.08 -2.60 16.37
N LEU A 86 31.54 -3.26 17.43
CA LEU A 86 30.84 -4.42 18.00
C LEU A 86 29.45 -4.04 18.53
N SER A 87 29.30 -2.85 19.13
CA SER A 87 28.00 -2.36 19.60
C SER A 87 27.05 -2.00 18.46
N TYR A 88 27.56 -1.46 17.35
CA TYR A 88 26.78 -1.13 16.15
C TYR A 88 26.33 -2.40 15.44
N ASP A 89 27.24 -3.37 15.23
CA ASP A 89 26.93 -4.65 14.60
C ASP A 89 25.95 -5.47 15.46
N PHE A 90 26.13 -5.46 16.78
CA PHE A 90 25.20 -6.10 17.72
C PHE A 90 23.84 -5.41 17.75
N ALA A 91 23.79 -4.07 17.70
CA ALA A 91 22.54 -3.32 17.64
C ALA A 91 21.81 -3.50 16.30
N SER A 92 22.54 -3.58 15.18
CA SER A 92 22.00 -3.88 13.85
C SER A 92 21.41 -5.29 13.82
N SER A 93 22.18 -6.28 14.28
CA SER A 93 21.74 -7.68 14.38
C SER A 93 20.50 -7.84 15.25
N ARG A 94 20.40 -7.10 16.36
CA ARG A 94 19.22 -7.10 17.24
C ARG A 94 17.97 -6.53 16.56
N LYS A 95 18.12 -5.45 15.77
CA LYS A 95 17.02 -4.85 15.02
C LYS A 95 16.51 -5.77 13.92
N GLU A 96 17.41 -6.37 13.14
CA GLU A 96 17.07 -7.32 12.09
C GLU A 96 16.35 -8.55 12.67
N PHE A 97 16.87 -9.09 13.78
CA PHE A 97 16.23 -10.20 14.48
C PHE A 97 14.81 -9.84 14.93
N GLN A 98 14.61 -8.64 15.49
CA GLN A 98 13.29 -8.18 15.91
C GLN A 98 12.32 -8.03 14.72
N TRP A 99 12.78 -7.50 13.59
CA TRP A 99 11.96 -7.36 12.39
C TRP A 99 11.53 -8.74 11.88
N LEU A 100 12.48 -9.68 11.73
CA LEU A 100 12.18 -11.04 11.32
C LEU A 100 11.21 -11.73 12.29
N ALA A 101 11.46 -11.62 13.60
CA ALA A 101 10.56 -12.17 14.61
C ALA A 101 9.14 -11.58 14.51
N SER A 102 9.02 -10.28 14.21
CA SER A 102 7.73 -9.62 14.02
C SER A 102 7.02 -10.10 12.75
N VAL A 103 7.75 -10.32 11.65
CA VAL A 103 7.22 -10.91 10.41
C VAL A 103 6.70 -12.32 10.65
N PHE A 104 7.49 -13.17 11.30
CA PHE A 104 7.05 -14.53 11.65
C PHE A 104 5.85 -14.53 12.60
N THR A 105 5.80 -13.60 13.55
CA THR A 105 4.64 -13.41 14.42
C THR A 105 3.39 -13.10 13.60
N GLY A 106 3.48 -12.21 12.61
CA GLY A 106 2.38 -11.92 11.69
C GLY A 106 1.93 -13.14 10.88
N ILE A 107 2.85 -13.92 10.33
CA ILE A 107 2.54 -15.14 9.57
C ILE A 107 1.85 -16.18 10.45
N ILE A 108 2.41 -16.46 11.63
CA ILE A 108 1.85 -17.43 12.58
C ILE A 108 0.45 -16.98 13.02
N PHE A 109 0.27 -15.69 13.29
CA PHE A 109 -1.02 -15.12 13.62
C PHE A 109 -2.05 -15.35 12.51
N CYS A 110 -1.69 -15.09 11.24
CA CYS A 110 -2.58 -15.36 10.11
C CYS A 110 -2.99 -16.83 10.03
N VAL A 111 -2.05 -17.76 10.21
CA VAL A 111 -2.34 -19.21 10.21
C VAL A 111 -3.31 -19.58 11.32
N ILE A 112 -3.06 -19.09 12.55
CA ILE A 112 -3.92 -19.34 13.70
C ILE A 112 -5.33 -18.80 13.43
N VAL A 113 -5.45 -17.53 13.04
CA VAL A 113 -6.75 -16.90 12.80
C VAL A 113 -7.49 -17.57 11.65
N TYR A 114 -6.81 -17.93 10.55
CA TYR A 114 -7.43 -18.67 9.45
C TYR A 114 -8.04 -19.99 9.92
N ARG A 115 -7.30 -20.76 10.73
CA ARG A 115 -7.79 -22.03 11.30
C ARG A 115 -8.94 -21.81 12.27
N LEU A 116 -8.87 -20.79 13.12
CA LEU A 116 -9.96 -20.43 14.02
C LEU A 116 -11.21 -20.01 13.25
N MET A 117 -11.05 -19.25 12.16
CA MET A 117 -12.18 -18.83 11.31
C MET A 117 -12.88 -20.02 10.66
N ASP A 118 -12.14 -21.02 10.19
CA ASP A 118 -12.72 -22.25 9.64
C ASP A 118 -13.54 -23.02 10.69
N ILE A 119 -12.97 -23.19 11.89
CA ILE A 119 -13.63 -23.86 13.02
C ILE A 119 -14.88 -23.06 13.46
N MET A 120 -14.74 -21.76 13.73
CA MET A 120 -15.85 -20.93 14.17
C MET A 120 -16.95 -20.83 13.13
N SER A 121 -16.60 -20.72 11.84
CA SER A 121 -17.59 -20.62 10.77
C SER A 121 -18.36 -21.91 10.58
N SER A 122 -17.69 -23.06 10.70
CA SER A 122 -18.36 -24.37 10.66
C SER A 122 -19.31 -24.60 11.84
N LEU A 123 -19.00 -24.06 13.03
CA LEU A 123 -19.83 -24.18 14.23
C LEU A 123 -21.00 -23.18 14.27
N LEU A 124 -20.75 -21.92 13.90
CA LEU A 124 -21.73 -20.83 14.06
C LEU A 124 -22.64 -20.65 12.84
N PHE A 125 -22.17 -21.03 11.65
CA PHE A 125 -22.89 -20.81 10.40
C PHE A 125 -23.20 -22.13 9.71
N MET A 126 -24.40 -22.68 9.92
CA MET A 126 -24.90 -23.86 9.19
C MET A 126 -24.82 -23.70 7.66
N ARG A 127 -24.85 -22.47 7.16
CA ARG A 127 -24.74 -22.14 5.73
C ARG A 127 -23.29 -22.22 5.21
N TYR A 128 -22.28 -22.08 6.08
CA TYR A 128 -20.87 -22.27 5.74
C TYR A 128 -20.58 -23.69 5.26
N GLY A 129 -21.20 -24.70 5.90
CA GLY A 129 -21.07 -26.10 5.48
C GLY A 129 -21.55 -26.37 4.05
N LYS A 130 -22.47 -25.54 3.53
CA LYS A 130 -23.05 -25.65 2.18
C LYS A 130 -22.28 -24.87 1.10
N LEU A 131 -21.24 -24.12 1.48
CA LEU A 131 -20.41 -23.38 0.54
C LEU A 131 -19.48 -24.32 -0.23
N SER A 132 -19.16 -23.95 -1.47
CA SER A 132 -18.11 -24.61 -2.23
C SER A 132 -16.73 -24.40 -1.58
N ASP A 133 -15.77 -25.29 -1.86
CA ASP A 133 -14.42 -25.19 -1.27
C ASP A 133 -13.74 -23.86 -1.60
N LYS A 134 -13.94 -23.33 -2.81
CA LYS A 134 -13.43 -22.01 -3.21
C LYS A 134 -14.02 -20.88 -2.35
N GLN A 135 -15.33 -20.93 -2.09
CA GLN A 135 -16.00 -19.94 -1.24
C GLN A 135 -15.59 -20.05 0.22
N LYS A 136 -15.30 -21.26 0.73
CA LYS A 136 -14.77 -21.47 2.09
C LYS A 136 -13.38 -20.86 2.24
N ILE A 137 -12.52 -21.03 1.23
CA ILE A 137 -11.19 -20.41 1.22
C ILE A 137 -11.31 -18.88 1.22
N GLU A 138 -12.16 -18.30 0.35
CA GLU A 138 -12.39 -16.85 0.34
C GLU A 138 -12.98 -16.35 1.66
N TRP A 139 -13.93 -17.10 2.22
CA TRP A 139 -14.54 -16.79 3.50
C TRP A 139 -13.52 -16.74 4.63
N ASN A 140 -12.69 -17.77 4.77
CA ASN A 140 -11.66 -17.80 5.80
C ASN A 140 -10.57 -16.75 5.56
N ASN A 141 -10.24 -16.45 4.29
CA ASN A 141 -9.31 -15.39 3.96
C ASN A 141 -9.83 -14.01 4.43
N ARG A 142 -11.08 -13.69 4.09
CA ARG A 142 -11.77 -12.48 4.58
C ARG A 142 -11.85 -12.41 6.10
N GLY A 143 -11.92 -13.57 6.75
CA GLY A 143 -11.87 -13.69 8.21
C GLY A 143 -10.57 -13.16 8.82
N PHE A 144 -9.40 -13.67 8.41
CA PHE A 144 -8.14 -13.22 9.03
C PHE A 144 -7.72 -11.81 8.58
N SER A 145 -8.02 -11.40 7.34
CA SER A 145 -7.82 -10.01 6.90
C SER A 145 -8.65 -9.02 7.70
N THR A 146 -9.87 -9.38 8.11
CA THR A 146 -10.68 -8.58 9.04
C THR A 146 -9.98 -8.39 10.39
N VAL A 147 -9.42 -9.46 10.95
CA VAL A 147 -8.72 -9.38 12.24
C VAL A 147 -7.46 -8.52 12.13
N HIS A 148 -6.67 -8.69 11.06
CA HIS A 148 -5.51 -7.83 10.82
C HIS A 148 -5.92 -6.36 10.67
N ALA A 149 -6.95 -6.06 9.89
CA ALA A 149 -7.41 -4.70 9.67
C ALA A 149 -7.86 -4.02 10.97
N ILE A 150 -8.55 -4.74 11.86
CA ILE A 150 -8.91 -4.23 13.20
C ILE A 150 -7.64 -3.94 14.01
N PHE A 151 -6.71 -4.89 14.08
CA PHE A 151 -5.44 -4.73 14.79
C PHE A 151 -4.65 -3.51 14.26
N ALA A 152 -4.42 -3.45 12.95
CA ALA A 152 -3.67 -2.40 12.28
C ALA A 152 -4.32 -1.04 12.50
N SER A 153 -5.65 -0.95 12.43
CA SER A 153 -6.38 0.30 12.64
C SER A 153 -6.28 0.81 14.08
N VAL A 154 -6.48 -0.07 15.06
CA VAL A 154 -6.41 0.30 16.49
C VAL A 154 -5.01 0.76 16.86
N VAL A 155 -3.98 0.01 16.45
CA VAL A 155 -2.60 0.33 16.78
C VAL A 155 -2.12 1.58 16.03
N SER A 156 -2.51 1.74 14.76
CA SER A 156 -2.20 2.96 14.00
C SER A 156 -2.86 4.18 14.60
N PHE A 157 -4.12 4.09 15.02
CA PHE A 157 -4.79 5.19 15.73
C PHE A 157 -4.05 5.56 17.03
N TYR A 158 -3.66 4.57 17.83
CA TYR A 158 -2.88 4.80 19.05
C TYR A 158 -1.55 5.51 18.75
N LEU A 159 -0.78 5.01 17.78
CA LEU A 159 0.51 5.59 17.41
C LEU A 159 0.38 7.01 16.85
N LEU A 160 -0.61 7.26 15.99
CA LEU A 160 -0.81 8.55 15.34
C LEU A 160 -1.39 9.62 16.28
N MET A 161 -2.36 9.25 17.14
CA MET A 161 -3.19 10.22 17.86
C MET A 161 -2.91 10.27 19.36
N ARG A 162 -2.41 9.19 19.96
CA ARG A 162 -2.33 9.06 21.42
C ARG A 162 -0.90 8.97 21.95
N SER A 163 0.01 8.41 21.17
CA SER A 163 1.42 8.27 21.52
C SER A 163 2.20 9.55 21.22
N ASP A 164 3.30 9.76 21.93
CA ASP A 164 4.17 10.92 21.71
C ASP A 164 5.07 10.80 20.48
N LEU A 165 5.00 9.67 19.74
CA LEU A 165 5.89 9.32 18.62
C LEU A 165 5.93 10.39 17.52
N PHE A 166 4.79 11.04 17.25
CA PHE A 166 4.65 12.07 16.22
C PHE A 166 4.21 13.43 16.79
N SER A 167 4.44 13.67 18.09
CA SER A 167 4.11 14.94 18.75
C SER A 167 5.04 16.09 18.32
N ASP A 168 4.53 17.33 18.23
CA ASP A 168 5.31 18.49 17.77
C ASP A 168 6.40 18.95 18.77
N ASP A 169 6.37 18.45 20.01
CA ASP A 169 7.26 18.88 21.09
C ASP A 169 8.72 18.41 20.91
N SER A 170 8.97 17.39 20.09
CA SER A 170 10.33 16.92 19.79
C SER A 170 10.96 17.73 18.65
N ARG A 171 11.55 18.89 18.98
CA ARG A 171 12.11 19.87 18.02
C ARG A 171 13.35 19.41 17.23
N GLU A 172 13.89 18.21 17.50
CA GLU A 172 15.19 17.80 16.95
C GLU A 172 15.11 16.97 15.66
N GLU A 173 13.98 16.31 15.37
CA GLU A 173 13.86 15.40 14.22
C GLU A 173 12.55 15.61 13.44
N LEU A 174 12.64 15.61 12.10
CA LEU A 174 11.48 15.68 11.20
C LEU A 174 10.51 14.53 11.48
N ILE A 175 9.20 14.80 11.51
CA ILE A 175 8.14 13.81 11.78
C ILE A 175 8.28 12.56 10.88
N VAL A 176 8.71 12.75 9.62
CA VAL A 176 8.92 11.66 8.65
C VAL A 176 10.02 10.71 9.08
N HIS A 177 10.99 11.15 9.89
CA HIS A 177 12.13 10.36 10.32
C HIS A 177 11.94 9.61 11.62
N ARG A 178 10.79 9.82 12.27
CA ARG A 178 10.52 9.24 13.57
C ARG A 178 9.99 7.81 13.44
N SER A 179 10.61 6.93 14.23
CA SER A 179 10.21 5.53 14.37
C SER A 179 10.47 5.07 15.80
N SER A 180 9.83 3.96 16.18
CA SER A 180 10.03 3.33 17.48
C SER A 180 10.16 1.82 17.32
N THR A 181 10.76 1.16 18.31
CA THR A 181 10.78 -0.30 18.43
C THR A 181 9.37 -0.89 18.31
N PHE A 182 8.36 -0.23 18.89
CA PHE A 182 6.97 -0.66 18.84
C PHE A 182 6.37 -0.51 17.43
N SER A 183 6.50 0.66 16.78
CA SER A 183 6.02 0.87 15.42
C SER A 183 6.71 -0.05 14.42
N ASN A 184 8.02 -0.30 14.57
CA ASN A 184 8.77 -1.28 13.78
C ASN A 184 8.20 -2.69 13.91
N SER A 185 7.86 -3.14 15.12
CA SER A 185 7.23 -4.44 15.31
C SER A 185 5.84 -4.53 14.71
N VAL A 186 5.04 -3.46 14.80
CA VAL A 186 3.71 -3.40 14.18
C VAL A 186 3.80 -3.49 12.66
N LEU A 187 4.71 -2.74 12.05
CA LEU A 187 4.96 -2.82 10.61
C LEU A 187 5.49 -4.19 10.20
N GLY A 188 6.38 -4.80 10.99
CA GLY A 188 6.85 -6.17 10.75
C GLY A 188 5.72 -7.20 10.79
N ILE A 189 4.81 -7.11 11.77
CA ILE A 189 3.60 -7.96 11.82
C ILE A 189 2.74 -7.75 10.57
N SER A 190 2.54 -6.49 10.13
CA SER A 190 1.84 -6.18 8.89
C SER A 190 2.52 -6.76 7.65
N VAL A 191 3.85 -6.74 7.55
CA VAL A 191 4.60 -7.42 6.48
C VAL A 191 4.27 -8.91 6.44
N GLY A 192 4.26 -9.58 7.60
CA GLY A 192 3.88 -11.00 7.69
C GLY A 192 2.46 -11.27 7.21
N TYR A 193 1.52 -10.37 7.54
CA TYR A 193 0.16 -10.41 7.02
C TYR A 193 0.09 -10.25 5.49
N PHE A 194 0.65 -9.16 4.96
CA PHE A 194 0.59 -8.85 3.52
C PHE A 194 1.28 -9.94 2.69
N LEU A 195 2.36 -10.54 3.18
CA LEU A 195 3.01 -11.70 2.55
C LEU A 195 2.08 -12.90 2.51
N THR A 196 1.42 -13.23 3.63
CA THR A 196 0.52 -14.39 3.72
C THR A 196 -0.67 -14.21 2.79
N ASP A 197 -1.31 -13.04 2.80
CA ASP A 197 -2.48 -12.78 1.96
C ASP A 197 -2.11 -12.72 0.47
N LEU A 198 -1.01 -12.04 0.11
CA LEU A 198 -0.52 -12.04 -1.27
C LEU A 198 -0.19 -13.45 -1.76
N ALA A 199 0.44 -14.28 -0.93
CA ALA A 199 0.72 -15.67 -1.27
C ALA A 199 -0.57 -16.46 -1.55
N MET A 200 -1.61 -16.27 -0.74
CA MET A 200 -2.91 -16.91 -0.96
C MET A 200 -3.62 -16.40 -2.22
N ILE A 201 -3.63 -15.07 -2.44
CA ILE A 201 -4.22 -14.46 -3.64
C ILE A 201 -3.56 -15.03 -4.89
N LEU A 202 -2.23 -15.14 -4.93
CA LEU A 202 -1.49 -15.72 -6.05
C LEU A 202 -1.78 -17.21 -6.21
N TRP A 203 -1.80 -17.97 -5.12
CA TRP A 203 -2.01 -19.43 -5.16
C TRP A 203 -3.39 -19.81 -5.68
N TYR A 204 -4.41 -19.04 -5.31
CA TYR A 204 -5.80 -19.28 -5.71
C TYR A 204 -6.28 -18.30 -6.77
N TYR A 205 -5.37 -17.62 -7.48
CA TYR A 205 -5.74 -16.69 -8.55
C TYR A 205 -6.48 -17.42 -9.69
N PRO A 206 -7.56 -16.86 -10.26
CA PRO A 206 -8.19 -15.57 -9.97
C PRO A 206 -9.37 -15.64 -8.97
N ALA A 207 -9.52 -16.74 -8.22
CA ALA A 207 -10.69 -16.98 -7.38
C ALA A 207 -10.74 -16.06 -6.13
N LEU A 208 -9.59 -15.67 -5.58
CA LEU A 208 -9.51 -14.80 -4.38
C LEU A 208 -9.37 -13.31 -4.68
N GLY A 209 -9.06 -12.93 -5.92
CA GLY A 209 -8.83 -11.53 -6.25
C GLY A 209 -8.43 -11.29 -7.71
N GLY A 210 -8.66 -10.06 -8.16
CA GLY A 210 -8.18 -9.53 -9.43
C GLY A 210 -6.75 -8.95 -9.35
N ILE A 211 -6.27 -8.45 -10.49
CA ILE A 211 -4.94 -7.83 -10.61
C ILE A 211 -4.80 -6.63 -9.67
N GLU A 212 -5.89 -5.91 -9.40
CA GLU A 212 -5.92 -4.77 -8.49
C GLU A 212 -5.51 -5.17 -7.08
N TYR A 213 -5.90 -6.37 -6.62
CA TYR A 213 -5.53 -6.88 -5.30
C TYR A 213 -4.04 -7.24 -5.24
N ILE A 214 -3.50 -7.85 -6.30
CA ILE A 214 -2.07 -8.16 -6.40
C ILE A 214 -1.25 -6.88 -6.38
N LEU A 215 -1.63 -5.87 -7.16
CA LEU A 215 -0.97 -4.58 -7.18
C LEU A 215 -1.08 -3.86 -5.83
N HIS A 216 -2.27 -3.83 -5.23
CA HIS A 216 -2.50 -3.20 -3.93
C HIS A 216 -1.64 -3.84 -2.83
N HIS A 217 -1.63 -5.17 -2.73
CA HIS A 217 -0.84 -5.88 -1.72
C HIS A 217 0.66 -5.79 -2.00
N GLY A 218 1.08 -5.89 -3.26
CA GLY A 218 2.48 -5.74 -3.65
C GLY A 218 3.04 -4.35 -3.37
N LEU A 219 2.30 -3.29 -3.71
CA LEU A 219 2.68 -1.90 -3.40
C LEU A 219 2.68 -1.62 -1.90
N SER A 220 1.70 -2.16 -1.15
CA SER A 220 1.66 -2.04 0.31
C SER A 220 2.86 -2.72 0.95
N LEU A 221 3.15 -3.96 0.56
CA LEU A 221 4.31 -4.71 1.04
C LEU A 221 5.62 -3.99 0.75
N PHE A 222 5.81 -3.52 -0.49
CA PHE A 222 6.98 -2.74 -0.87
C PHE A 222 7.13 -1.48 0.00
N SER A 223 6.04 -0.72 0.18
CA SER A 223 6.07 0.53 0.95
C SER A 223 6.42 0.29 2.42
N ILE A 224 5.86 -0.75 3.04
CA ILE A 224 6.13 -1.09 4.44
C ILE A 224 7.58 -1.56 4.60
N ILE A 225 8.09 -2.42 3.71
CA ILE A 225 9.49 -2.88 3.74
C ILE A 225 10.44 -1.70 3.60
N GLN A 226 10.18 -0.79 2.64
CA GLN A 226 11.01 0.40 2.47
C GLN A 226 11.01 1.30 3.71
N ALA A 227 9.87 1.47 4.38
CA ALA A 227 9.77 2.24 5.62
C ALA A 227 10.53 1.58 6.79
N LEU A 228 10.56 0.24 6.86
CA LEU A 228 11.36 -0.50 7.84
C LEU A 228 12.86 -0.36 7.56
N LEU A 229 13.29 -0.62 6.32
CA LEU A 229 14.71 -0.57 5.93
C LEU A 229 15.32 0.82 6.07
N SER A 230 14.56 1.87 5.72
CA SER A 230 15.01 3.25 5.87
C SER A 230 14.88 3.76 7.31
N GLY A 231 13.95 3.20 8.11
CA GLY A 231 13.53 3.77 9.39
C GLY A 231 12.70 5.06 9.23
N GLN A 232 12.24 5.35 8.01
CA GLN A 232 11.61 6.60 7.61
C GLN A 232 10.15 6.38 7.18
N ALA A 233 9.40 7.46 7.03
CA ALA A 233 8.04 7.50 6.45
C ALA A 233 6.98 6.66 7.18
N GLN A 234 7.24 6.22 8.42
CA GLN A 234 6.30 5.37 9.16
C GLN A 234 4.95 6.03 9.45
N ILE A 235 4.93 7.36 9.62
CA ILE A 235 3.67 8.11 9.76
C ILE A 235 2.73 7.86 8.57
N TYR A 236 3.26 7.85 7.34
CA TYR A 236 2.46 7.62 6.14
C TYR A 236 1.93 6.19 6.07
N ILE A 237 2.78 5.22 6.43
CA ILE A 237 2.37 3.81 6.46
C ILE A 237 1.27 3.60 7.50
N LEU A 238 1.42 4.17 8.70
CA LEU A 238 0.41 4.09 9.75
C LEU A 238 -0.90 4.79 9.35
N MET A 239 -0.82 5.93 8.65
CA MET A 239 -2.01 6.57 8.09
C MET A 239 -2.73 5.65 7.09
N VAL A 240 -2.00 5.00 6.18
CA VAL A 240 -2.58 4.04 5.23
C VAL A 240 -3.18 2.82 5.96
N LEU A 241 -2.47 2.23 6.91
CA LEU A 241 -2.95 1.13 7.74
C LEU A 241 -4.20 1.51 8.55
N PHE A 242 -4.32 2.77 9.00
CA PHE A 242 -5.54 3.24 9.65
C PHE A 242 -6.75 3.25 8.71
N THR A 243 -6.53 3.44 7.40
CA THR A 243 -7.63 3.39 6.41
C THR A 243 -8.18 1.98 6.16
N GLU A 244 -7.46 0.93 6.59
CA GLU A 244 -7.95 -0.46 6.62
C GLU A 244 -9.11 -0.63 7.61
N SER A 245 -9.44 0.37 8.44
CA SER A 245 -10.62 0.36 9.31
C SER A 245 -11.94 0.12 8.56
N THR A 246 -11.96 0.34 7.25
CA THR A 246 -13.10 0.03 6.37
C THR A 246 -13.21 -1.45 5.97
N THR A 247 -12.11 -2.20 5.99
CA THR A 247 -12.00 -3.60 5.55
C THR A 247 -12.93 -4.56 6.31
N PRO A 248 -13.07 -4.47 7.66
CA PRO A 248 -14.05 -5.28 8.39
C PRO A 248 -15.48 -5.14 7.87
N PHE A 249 -15.88 -3.92 7.48
CA PHE A 249 -17.22 -3.66 6.96
C PHE A 249 -17.40 -4.22 5.55
N VAL A 250 -16.36 -4.13 4.70
CA VAL A 250 -16.36 -4.74 3.36
C VAL A 250 -16.49 -6.26 3.46
N ASN A 251 -15.68 -6.89 4.32
CA ASN A 251 -15.69 -8.34 4.53
C ASN A 251 -17.00 -8.81 5.15
N LEU A 252 -17.52 -8.12 6.17
CA LEU A 252 -18.82 -8.44 6.77
C LEU A 252 -19.95 -8.35 5.74
N ARG A 253 -19.94 -7.33 4.87
CA ARG A 253 -20.93 -7.20 3.80
C ARG A 253 -20.88 -8.41 2.85
N TRP A 254 -19.69 -8.83 2.46
CA TRP A 254 -19.49 -10.00 1.61
C TRP A 254 -19.97 -11.29 2.30
N HIS A 255 -19.63 -11.48 3.57
CA HIS A 255 -20.09 -12.65 4.35
C HIS A 255 -21.61 -12.74 4.41
N LEU A 256 -22.27 -11.62 4.67
CA LEU A 256 -23.74 -11.54 4.69
C LEU A 256 -24.35 -11.76 3.30
N ASP A 257 -23.70 -11.31 2.22
CA ASP A 257 -24.13 -11.55 0.85
C ASP A 257 -24.09 -13.06 0.52
N VAL A 258 -22.93 -13.69 0.72
CA VAL A 258 -22.73 -15.13 0.46
C VAL A 258 -23.60 -15.99 1.38
N ALA A 259 -23.87 -15.52 2.60
CA ALA A 259 -24.82 -16.15 3.51
C ALA A 259 -26.28 -15.87 3.14
N GLY A 260 -26.60 -15.17 2.05
CA GLY A 260 -27.95 -14.87 1.58
C GLY A 260 -28.76 -13.97 2.52
N LEU A 261 -28.09 -13.08 3.26
CA LEU A 261 -28.66 -12.20 4.30
C LEU A 261 -28.69 -10.72 3.90
N LYS A 262 -28.80 -10.40 2.60
CA LYS A 262 -28.85 -9.01 2.10
C LYS A 262 -29.99 -8.17 2.65
N SER A 263 -31.13 -8.80 2.96
CA SER A 263 -32.31 -8.13 3.52
C SER A 263 -32.22 -7.88 5.02
N SER A 264 -31.17 -8.35 5.69
CA SER A 264 -31.01 -8.16 7.13
C SER A 264 -30.73 -6.69 7.49
N LYS A 265 -31.21 -6.27 8.66
CA LYS A 265 -30.87 -4.94 9.22
C LYS A 265 -29.36 -4.75 9.36
N LEU A 266 -28.63 -5.81 9.70
CA LEU A 266 -27.17 -5.79 9.83
C LEU A 266 -26.49 -5.45 8.49
N TYR A 267 -26.94 -6.02 7.38
CA TYR A 267 -26.40 -5.71 6.04
C TYR A 267 -26.60 -4.24 5.66
N ILE A 268 -27.76 -3.67 6.01
CA ILE A 268 -28.10 -2.27 5.76
C ILE A 268 -27.24 -1.34 6.61
N TRP A 269 -27.22 -1.53 7.94
CA TRP A 269 -26.43 -0.71 8.86
C TRP A 269 -24.93 -0.79 8.58
N ASN A 270 -24.42 -1.98 8.22
CA ASN A 270 -23.05 -2.15 7.78
C ASN A 270 -22.75 -1.34 6.50
N GLY A 271 -23.69 -1.28 5.55
CA GLY A 271 -23.57 -0.44 4.36
C GLY A 271 -23.50 1.06 4.68
N VAL A 272 -24.30 1.52 5.64
CA VAL A 272 -24.26 2.91 6.11
C VAL A 272 -22.92 3.20 6.80
N ALA A 273 -22.45 2.31 7.69
CA ALA A 273 -21.16 2.46 8.36
C ALA A 273 -19.99 2.47 7.35
N LEU A 274 -20.02 1.61 6.33
CA LEU A 274 -19.02 1.57 5.27
C LEU A 274 -18.98 2.88 4.47
N PHE A 275 -20.14 3.47 4.17
CA PHE A 275 -20.21 4.77 3.48
C PHE A 275 -19.52 5.89 4.28
N PHE A 276 -19.82 5.99 5.58
CA PHE A 276 -19.16 6.99 6.44
C PHE A 276 -17.67 6.70 6.65
N GLY A 277 -17.29 5.42 6.81
CA GLY A 277 -15.89 5.03 6.89
C GLY A 277 -15.11 5.41 5.63
N TRP A 278 -15.72 5.25 4.46
CA TRP A 278 -15.13 5.68 3.19
C TRP A 278 -14.99 7.21 3.10
N LEU A 279 -15.98 7.96 3.60
CA LEU A 279 -15.90 9.43 3.68
C LEU A 279 -14.72 9.88 4.56
N VAL A 280 -14.55 9.26 5.74
CA VAL A 280 -13.43 9.55 6.65
C VAL A 280 -12.09 9.21 5.99
N LYS A 281 -11.99 8.06 5.30
CA LYS A 281 -10.81 7.68 4.51
C LYS A 281 -10.44 8.72 3.45
N GLN A 282 -11.42 9.41 2.85
CA GLN A 282 -11.16 10.44 1.85
C GLN A 282 -10.74 11.79 2.48
N ILE A 283 -11.34 12.16 3.61
CA ILE A 283 -11.12 13.45 4.28
C ILE A 283 -9.82 13.45 5.10
N PHE A 284 -9.48 12.34 5.75
CA PHE A 284 -8.33 12.25 6.64
C PHE A 284 -6.99 12.56 5.93
N PRO A 285 -6.71 12.05 4.71
CA PRO A 285 -5.52 12.43 3.96
C PRO A 285 -5.62 13.81 3.30
N LEU A 286 -6.84 14.31 3.02
CA LEU A 286 -7.05 15.64 2.43
C LEU A 286 -6.47 16.74 3.32
N GLY A 287 -6.60 16.64 4.65
CA GLY A 287 -5.97 17.56 5.59
C GLY A 287 -4.45 17.61 5.44
N TYR A 288 -3.80 16.44 5.40
CA TYR A 288 -2.34 16.34 5.31
C TYR A 288 -1.80 16.69 3.92
N TYR A 289 -2.40 16.15 2.85
CA TYR A 289 -1.97 16.41 1.48
C TYR A 289 -2.31 17.84 1.03
N SER A 290 -3.28 18.53 1.64
CA SER A 290 -3.47 19.95 1.39
C SER A 290 -2.22 20.77 1.75
N VAL A 291 -1.48 20.39 2.79
CA VAL A 291 -0.22 21.07 3.19
C VAL A 291 0.87 20.88 2.14
N LEU A 292 0.87 19.76 1.41
CA LEU A 292 1.83 19.52 0.32
C LEU A 292 1.37 20.16 -1.00
N THR A 293 0.09 20.03 -1.32
CA THR A 293 -0.47 20.40 -2.63
C THR A 293 -0.84 21.87 -2.75
N VAL A 294 -1.29 22.52 -1.67
CA VAL A 294 -1.68 23.94 -1.69
C VAL A 294 -0.46 24.84 -1.92
N PRO A 295 0.67 24.71 -1.20
CA PRO A 295 1.87 25.51 -1.49
C PRO A 295 2.43 25.24 -2.88
N ALA A 296 2.43 23.98 -3.34
CA ALA A 296 2.87 23.63 -4.70
C ALA A 296 1.98 24.28 -5.78
N THR A 297 0.65 24.26 -5.59
CA THR A 297 -0.32 24.89 -6.51
C THR A 297 -0.16 26.42 -6.52
N LEU A 298 0.04 27.03 -5.34
CA LEU A 298 0.32 28.46 -5.22
C LEU A 298 1.66 28.85 -5.86
N ALA A 299 2.70 28.02 -5.69
CA ALA A 299 4.00 28.23 -6.32
C ALA A 299 3.88 28.18 -7.85
N MET A 300 3.18 27.19 -8.39
CA MET A 300 2.90 27.09 -9.83
C MET A 300 2.13 28.31 -10.35
N MET A 301 1.11 28.76 -9.61
CA MET A 301 0.35 29.97 -9.93
C MET A 301 1.26 31.21 -9.96
N ASN A 302 2.14 31.37 -8.96
CA ASN A 302 3.08 32.49 -8.89
C ASN A 302 4.08 32.49 -10.05
N VAL A 303 4.61 31.32 -10.43
CA VAL A 303 5.49 31.17 -11.61
C VAL A 303 4.76 31.58 -12.89
N TYR A 304 3.49 31.17 -13.05
CA TYR A 304 2.67 31.56 -14.20
C TYR A 304 2.47 33.07 -14.29
N TRP A 305 2.13 33.73 -13.17
CA TRP A 305 1.97 35.19 -13.14
C TRP A 305 3.27 35.93 -13.40
N PHE A 306 4.38 35.47 -12.81
CA PHE A 306 5.70 36.04 -13.06
C PHE A 306 6.08 35.94 -14.54
N TRP A 307 5.87 34.79 -15.17
CA TRP A 307 6.09 34.62 -16.61
C TRP A 307 5.26 35.60 -17.44
N LYS A 308 3.99 35.81 -17.09
CA LYS A 308 3.10 36.75 -17.78
C LYS A 308 3.60 38.20 -17.64
N ILE A 309 4.06 38.60 -16.47
CA ILE A 309 4.64 39.93 -16.21
C ILE A 309 5.94 40.12 -16.99
N ALA A 310 6.87 39.17 -16.91
CA ALA A 310 8.14 39.21 -17.63
C ALA A 310 7.92 39.30 -19.16
N ARG A 311 6.98 38.50 -19.70
CA ARG A 311 6.58 38.58 -21.11
C ARG A 311 6.01 39.94 -21.48
N GLY A 312 5.25 40.58 -20.58
CA GLY A 312 4.76 41.95 -20.74
C GLY A 312 5.91 42.97 -20.81
N MET A 313 6.86 42.88 -19.88
CA MET A 313 8.04 43.78 -19.84
C MET A 313 8.89 43.66 -21.09
N VAL A 314 9.18 42.43 -21.56
CA VAL A 314 9.96 42.20 -22.79
C VAL A 314 9.28 42.86 -23.99
N LYS A 315 7.95 42.78 -24.11
CA LYS A 315 7.21 43.45 -25.19
C LYS A 315 7.32 44.98 -25.08
N THR A 316 7.23 45.54 -23.88
CA THR A 316 7.36 46.99 -23.67
C THR A 316 8.76 47.49 -23.99
N LEU A 317 9.80 46.78 -23.54
CA LEU A 317 11.21 47.12 -23.83
C LEU A 317 11.53 46.99 -25.33
N ALA A 318 11.01 45.94 -25.99
CA ALA A 318 11.17 45.77 -27.44
C ALA A 318 10.54 46.93 -28.22
N LYS A 319 9.34 47.38 -27.83
CA LYS A 319 8.68 48.55 -28.43
C LYS A 319 9.45 49.85 -28.17
N ALA A 320 9.95 50.06 -26.96
CA ALA A 320 10.74 51.24 -26.63
C ALA A 320 12.06 51.29 -27.43
N LYS A 321 12.71 50.13 -27.62
CA LYS A 321 13.92 50.03 -28.44
C LYS A 321 13.65 50.27 -29.92
N ALA A 322 12.53 49.78 -30.45
CA ALA A 322 12.12 50.03 -31.83
C ALA A 322 11.87 51.53 -32.07
N LYS A 323 11.13 52.19 -31.19
CA LYS A 323 10.85 53.63 -31.31
C LYS A 323 12.12 54.49 -31.29
N LYS A 324 13.13 54.13 -30.49
CA LYS A 324 14.42 54.84 -30.42
C LYS A 324 15.28 54.65 -31.68
N HIS A 325 15.02 53.64 -32.51
CA HIS A 325 15.72 53.43 -33.78
C HIS A 325 15.06 54.17 -34.96
N ASP A 326 13.81 54.61 -34.81
CA ASP A 326 13.04 55.34 -35.83
C ASP A 326 13.10 56.89 -35.67
N GLU A 327 13.71 57.39 -34.58
CA GLU A 327 13.99 58.82 -34.29
C GLU A 327 15.44 59.19 -34.63
#